data_AF-A0A1X1WFV0-F1
#
_entry.id   AF-A0A1X1WFV0-F1
#
_cell.length_a   1.000
_cell.length_b   1.000
_cell.length_c   1.000
_cell.angle_alpha   90.00
_cell.angle_beta   90.00
_cell.angle_gamma   90.00
#
_symmetry.space_group_name_H-M   'P 1'
#
loop_
_entity.id
_entity.type
_entity.pdbx_description
1 polymer ?
#
loop_
_entity_poly.entity_id
_entity_poly.type
_entity_poly.pdbx_seq_one_letter_code
_entity_poly.pdbx_strand_id
1 'polypeptide(L)' 'MVGCWLIEQGLEYDATIARLNELRCKTRKSHVSVPESRSQHEVLRRRAERTPPDHVPAVPEL' A
#
# COMPACT_ATOMS: atom_id res chain seq x y z
N MET A 1 3.63 -2.66 -7.90
CA MET A 1 2.44 -2.41 -7.04
C MET A 1 2.82 -1.39 -5.98
N VAL A 2 2.35 -0.15 -6.06
CA VAL A 2 2.70 0.92 -5.11
C VAL A 2 2.27 0.58 -3.67
N GLY A 3 1.12 -0.08 -3.49
CA GLY A 3 0.61 -0.44 -2.17
C GLY A 3 1.51 -1.40 -1.40
N CYS A 4 2.13 -2.36 -2.09
CA CYS A 4 3.06 -3.29 -1.45
C CYS A 4 4.31 -2.59 -0.91
N TRP A 5 4.85 -1.67 -1.70
CA TRP A 5 6.01 -0.88 -1.28
C TRP A 5 5.68 -0.01 -0.08
N LEU A 6 4.50 0.63 -0.05
CA LEU A 6 4.05 1.41 1.11
C LEU A 6 3.99 0.57 2.39
N ILE A 7 3.47 -0.65 2.30
CA ILE A 7 3.44 -1.57 3.44
C ILE A 7 4.85 -1.97 3.87
N GLU A 8 5.75 -2.23 2.93
CA GLU A 8 7.16 -2.53 3.22
C GLU A 8 7.89 -1.33 3.86
N GLN A 9 7.42 -0.10 3.64
CA GLN A 9 7.89 1.11 4.34
C GLN A 9 7.26 1.27 5.74
N GLY A 10 6.44 0.32 6.19
CA GLY A 10 5.82 0.31 7.52
C GLY A 10 4.40 0.89 7.56
N LEU A 11 3.77 1.23 6.42
CA LEU A 11 2.37 1.66 6.45
C LEU A 11 1.46 0.45 6.69
N GLU A 12 0.54 0.61 7.65
CA GLU A 12 -0.56 -0.34 7.81
C GLU A 12 -1.47 -0.36 6.57
N TYR A 13 -2.27 -1.43 6.47
CA TYR A 13 -3.16 -1.63 5.34
C TYR A 13 -4.11 -0.43 5.11
N ASP A 14 -4.80 0.05 6.14
CA ASP A 14 -5.76 1.16 5.99
C ASP A 14 -5.08 2.47 5.59
N ALA A 15 -3.93 2.78 6.18
CA ALA A 15 -3.11 3.93 5.78
C ALA A 15 -2.61 3.81 4.33
N THR A 16 -2.26 2.59 3.91
CA THR A 16 -1.89 2.29 2.52
C THR A 16 -3.06 2.53 1.58
N ILE A 17 -4.28 2.09 1.90
CA ILE A 17 -5.48 2.32 1.09
C ILE A 17 -5.77 3.83 0.98
N ALA A 18 -5.69 4.57 2.09
CA ALA A 18 -5.89 6.02 2.08
C ALA A 18 -4.87 6.72 1.17
N ARG A 19 -3.58 6.36 1.29
CA ARG A 19 -2.51 6.94 0.47
C ARG A 19 -2.66 6.58 -1.00
N LEU A 20 -3.05 5.35 -1.32
CA LEU A 20 -3.34 4.94 -2.70
C LEU A 20 -4.50 5.74 -3.28
N ASN A 21 -5.57 5.97 -2.52
CA ASN A 21 -6.69 6.80 -2.96
C ASN A 21 -6.25 8.25 -3.21
N GLU A 22 -5.48 8.84 -2.32
CA GLU A 22 -4.95 10.20 -2.50
C GLU A 22 -4.11 10.31 -3.79
N LEU A 23 -3.23 9.33 -4.03
CA LEU A 23 -2.43 9.27 -5.26
C LEU A 23 -3.33 9.09 -6.49
N ARG A 24 -4.36 8.24 -6.41
CA ARG A 24 -5.31 7.95 -7.50
C ARG A 24 -6.12 9.19 -7.88
N CYS A 25 -6.59 9.97 -6.91
CA CYS A 25 -7.34 11.21 -7.12
C CYS A 25 -6.57 12.24 -7.97
N LYS A 26 -5.23 12.21 -7.92
CA LYS A 26 -4.35 13.10 -8.69
C LYS A 26 -4.04 12.59 -10.10
N THR A 27 -4.67 11.50 -10.54
CA THR A 27 -4.44 10.88 -11.86
C THR A 27 -5.68 10.92 -12.76
N ARG A 28 -5.47 10.67 -14.05
CA ARG A 28 -6.53 10.44 -15.05
C ARG A 28 -7.45 9.26 -14.70
N LYS A 29 -7.07 8.38 -13.76
CA LYS A 29 -7.84 7.20 -13.30
C LYS A 29 -8.55 7.42 -11.96
N SER A 30 -8.81 8.67 -11.58
CA SER A 30 -9.49 9.01 -10.32
C SER A 30 -10.88 8.36 -10.16
N HIS A 31 -11.55 8.03 -11.27
CA HIS A 31 -12.85 7.35 -11.28
C HIS A 31 -12.77 5.82 -11.08
N VAL A 32 -11.57 5.25 -11.08
CA VAL A 32 -11.38 3.80 -10.88
C VAL A 32 -10.91 3.56 -9.45
N SER A 33 -11.66 2.73 -8.71
CA SER A 33 -11.34 2.37 -7.33
C SER A 33 -9.92 1.81 -7.22
N VAL A 34 -9.27 2.08 -6.09
CA VAL A 34 -7.97 1.49 -5.79
C VAL A 34 -7.97 0.88 -4.39
N PRO A 35 -7.51 -0.37 -4.22
CA PRO A 35 -7.25 -1.38 -5.24
C PRO A 35 -8.45 -1.69 -6.16
N GLU A 36 -8.18 -2.26 -7.33
CA GLU A 36 -9.17 -2.46 -8.39
C GLU A 36 -9.95 -3.78 -8.22
N SER A 37 -9.52 -4.66 -7.32
CA SER A 37 -10.13 -5.98 -7.15
C SER A 37 -9.90 -6.51 -5.74
N ARG A 38 -10.82 -7.36 -5.26
CA ARG A 38 -10.72 -8.03 -3.96
C ARG A 38 -9.38 -8.76 -3.76
N SER A 39 -8.88 -9.44 -4.79
CA SER A 39 -7.60 -10.16 -4.73
C SER A 39 -6.42 -9.22 -4.44
N GLN A 40 -6.46 -7.97 -4.92
CA GLN A 40 -5.42 -6.98 -4.62
C GLN A 40 -5.50 -6.53 -3.15
N HIS A 41 -6.70 -6.35 -2.61
CA HIS A 41 -6.90 -6.10 -1.18
C HIS A 41 -6.34 -7.24 -0.32
N GLU A 42 -6.60 -8.50 -0.67
CA GLU A 42 -6.10 -9.65 0.08
C GLU A 42 -4.57 -9.75 0.06
N VAL A 43 -3.92 -9.44 -1.06
CA VAL A 43 -2.45 -9.37 -1.14
C VAL A 43 -1.89 -8.30 -0.20
N LEU A 44 -2.49 -7.11 -0.18
CA LEU A 44 -2.05 -6.03 0.70
C LEU A 44 -2.27 -6.38 2.17
N ARG A 45 -3.43 -6.93 2.53
CA ARG A 45 -3.72 -7.35 3.91
C ARG A 45 -2.74 -8.39 4.43
N ARG A 46 -2.49 -9.44 3.64
CA ARG A 46 -1.50 -10.48 3.99
C ARG A 46 -0.08 -9.94 4.13
N ARG A 47 0.28 -8.88 3.40
CA ARG A 47 1.59 -8.24 3.57
C ARG A 47 1.63 -7.39 4.83
N ALA A 48 0.59 -6.60 5.12
CA ALA A 48 0.52 -5.82 6.35
C ALA A 48 0.56 -6.72 7.59
N GLU A 49 -0.09 -7.89 7.56
CA GLU A 49 0.00 -8.89 8.63
C GLU A 49 1.41 -9.46 8.82
N ARG A 50 2.25 -9.43 7.78
CA ARG A 50 3.63 -9.93 7.81
C ARG A 50 4.66 -8.86 8.14
N THR A 51 4.32 -7.60 7.93
CA THR A 51 5.18 -6.45 8.22
C THR A 51 4.70 -5.81 9.52
N PRO A 52 5.32 -6.12 10.67
CA PRO A 52 4.94 -5.49 11.92
C PRO A 52 5.09 -3.96 11.82
N PRO A 53 4.24 -3.17 12.51
CA PRO A 53 4.19 -1.71 12.37
C PRO A 53 5.50 -1.00 12.78
N ASP A 54 6.39 -1.70 13.49
CA ASP A 54 7.72 -1.22 13.91
C ASP A 54 8.85 -1.63 12.93
N HIS A 55 8.51 -2.16 11.76
CA HIS A 55 9.52 -2.51 10.76
C HIS A 55 10.15 -1.23 10.19
N VAL A 56 11.31 -0.87 10.74
CA VAL A 56 12.19 0.13 10.14
C VAL A 56 12.55 -0.38 8.74
N PRO A 57 12.21 0.35 7.66
CA PRO A 57 12.56 -0.07 6.32
C PRO A 57 14.08 -0.22 6.25
N ALA A 58 14.55 -1.43 5.94
CA ALA A 58 15.94 -1.68 5.61
C ALA A 58 16.24 -0.93 4.32
N VAL A 59 16.61 0.34 4.44
CA VAL A 59 17.18 1.11 3.34
C VAL A 59 18.47 0.39 2.96
N PRO A 60 18.62 -0.14 1.73
CA PRO A 60 19.93 -0.59 1.29
C PRO A 60 20.77 0.67 1.11
N GLU A 61 21.77 0.86 1.96
CA GLU A 61 22.80 1.87 1.72
C GLU A 61 23.48 1.55 0.37
N LEU A 62 23.52 2.54 -0.51
CA LEU A 62 24.21 2.49 -1.81
C LEU A 62 25.70 2.72 -1.64
#